data_AF-A0A3L7P3F2-F1
#
_entry.id   AF-A0A3L7P3F2-F1
#
_cell.length_a   1.000
_cell.length_b   1.000
_cell.length_c   1.000
_cell.angle_alpha   90.00
_cell.angle_beta   90.00
_cell.angle_gamma   90.00
#
_symmetry.space_group_name_H-M   'P 1'
#
loop_
_entity.id
_entity.type
_entity.pdbx_description
1 polymer ?
#
loop_
_entity_poly.entity_id
_entity_poly.type
_entity_poly.pdbx_seq_one_letter_code
_entity_poly.pdbx_strand_id
1 'polypeptide(L)'
;MGLIRSLDDWPEEARAIIRASLNRRFLLRRIERIHRMELAHGYLEFDVQTNRGREQFTMRWSQSHAQDFGEQGKLISDTEDNRYVISDVDQLPKPDRQKFRQHVYW
;
A
#
# COMPACT_ATOMS: atom_id res chain seq x y z
N MET A 1 12.89 -8.72 -11.11
CA MET A 1 11.55 -8.17 -11.34
C MET A 1 11.66 -7.08 -12.40
N GLY A 2 10.86 -7.15 -13.48
CA GLY A 2 10.87 -6.14 -14.55
C GLY A 2 9.90 -5.01 -14.24
N LEU A 3 10.31 -3.76 -14.48
CA LEU A 3 9.50 -2.57 -14.23
C LEU A 3 9.01 -2.03 -15.58
N ILE A 4 7.68 -1.99 -15.76
CA ILE A 4 7.08 -1.37 -16.96
C ILE A 4 7.08 0.14 -16.72
N ARG A 5 7.91 0.87 -17.48
CA ARG A 5 8.08 2.32 -17.34
C ARG A 5 6.95 3.11 -17.99
N SER A 6 6.47 2.65 -19.15
CA SER A 6 5.31 3.19 -19.84
C SER A 6 4.62 2.09 -20.63
N LEU A 7 3.30 2.21 -20.75
CA LEU A 7 2.47 1.38 -21.61
C LEU A 7 2.16 2.08 -22.94
N ASP A 8 2.51 3.37 -23.10
CA ASP A 8 2.03 4.19 -24.21
C ASP A 8 2.54 3.72 -25.58
N ASP A 9 3.76 3.17 -25.62
CA ASP A 9 4.36 2.63 -26.84
C ASP A 9 3.85 1.22 -27.20
N TRP A 10 2.95 0.64 -26.39
CA TRP A 10 2.45 -0.71 -26.60
C TRP A 10 1.21 -0.70 -27.51
N PRO A 11 0.99 -1.76 -28.30
CA PRO A 11 -0.24 -1.92 -29.07
C PRO A 11 -1.49 -1.75 -28.20
N GLU A 12 -2.53 -1.11 -28.74
CA GLU A 12 -3.79 -0.84 -28.01
C GLU A 12 -4.39 -2.10 -27.40
N GLU A 13 -4.34 -3.22 -28.13
CA GLU A 13 -4.82 -4.52 -27.65
C GLU A 13 -4.04 -5.01 -26.41
N ALA A 14 -2.71 -4.87 -26.42
CA ALA A 14 -1.87 -5.22 -25.28
C ALA A 14 -2.13 -4.29 -24.07
N ARG A 15 -2.30 -2.99 -24.31
CA ARG A 15 -2.71 -2.02 -23.29
C ARG A 15 -4.07 -2.39 -22.70
N ALA A 16 -5.05 -2.75 -23.53
CA ALA A 16 -6.38 -3.14 -23.10
C ALA A 16 -6.36 -4.43 -22.26
N ILE A 17 -5.57 -5.44 -22.67
CA ILE A 17 -5.39 -6.67 -21.90
C ILE A 17 -4.73 -6.39 -20.54
N ILE A 18 -3.68 -5.56 -20.51
CA ILE A 18 -3.02 -5.18 -19.26
C ILE A 18 -3.97 -4.37 -18.38
N ARG A 19 -4.69 -3.39 -18.93
CA ARG A 19 -5.68 -2.60 -18.18
C ARG A 19 -6.83 -3.46 -17.65
N ALA A 20 -7.34 -4.40 -18.45
CA ALA A 20 -8.36 -5.35 -18.02
C ALA A 20 -7.83 -6.30 -16.93
N SER A 21 -6.58 -6.76 -17.06
CA SER A 21 -5.91 -7.60 -16.07
C SER A 21 -5.65 -6.84 -14.77
N LEU A 22 -5.24 -5.57 -14.85
CA LEU A 22 -5.12 -4.66 -13.71
C LEU A 22 -6.50 -4.38 -13.09
N ASN A 23 -7.54 -4.09 -13.88
CA ASN A 23 -8.91 -3.90 -13.39
C ASN A 23 -9.46 -5.15 -12.68
N ARG A 24 -9.16 -6.34 -13.19
CA ARG A 24 -9.55 -7.62 -12.60
C ARG A 24 -8.68 -8.01 -11.39
N ARG A 25 -7.49 -7.40 -11.26
CA ARG A 25 -6.49 -7.67 -10.23
C ARG A 25 -5.94 -6.38 -9.60
N PHE A 26 -6.75 -5.37 -9.31
CA PHE A 26 -6.32 -4.32 -8.38
C PHE A 26 -6.31 -4.97 -7.00
N LEU A 27 -5.27 -5.77 -6.79
CA LEU A 27 -5.02 -6.70 -5.69
C LEU A 27 -4.61 -5.93 -4.43
N LEU A 28 -4.29 -4.65 -4.57
CA LEU A 28 -3.88 -3.79 -3.48
C LEU A 28 -5.07 -3.58 -2.54
N ARG A 29 -4.90 -4.00 -1.29
CA ARG A 29 -5.85 -3.74 -0.23
C ARG A 29 -5.71 -2.27 0.15
N ARG A 30 -6.69 -1.44 -0.18
CA ARG A 30 -6.61 -0.01 0.11
C ARG A 30 -6.97 0.22 1.56
N ILE A 31 -6.03 0.77 2.34
CA ILE A 31 -6.21 1.13 3.74
C ILE A 31 -7.00 2.44 3.81
N GLU A 32 -8.11 2.41 4.55
CA GLU A 32 -9.02 3.55 4.73
C GLU A 32 -8.99 4.06 6.18
N ARG A 33 -8.63 3.21 7.16
CA ARG A 33 -8.42 3.56 8.58
C ARG A 33 -7.27 2.76 9.18
N ILE A 34 -6.62 3.33 10.19
CA ILE A 34 -5.60 2.65 11.01
C ILE A 34 -6.07 2.64 12.47
N HIS A 35 -6.62 1.51 12.89
CA HIS A 35 -7.13 1.33 14.25
C HIS A 35 -5.98 1.27 15.25
N ARG A 36 -5.00 0.39 15.00
CA ARG A 36 -3.82 0.17 15.84
C ARG A 36 -2.58 0.02 14.95
N MET A 37 -1.46 0.51 15.48
CA MET A 37 -0.16 0.34 14.85
C MET A 37 0.90 0.31 15.95
N GLU A 38 1.68 -0.77 16.02
CA GLU A 38 2.64 -0.99 17.11
C GLU A 38 3.97 -1.54 16.61
N LEU A 39 5.05 -0.92 17.05
CA LEU A 39 6.41 -1.35 16.73
C LEU A 39 6.91 -2.30 17.81
N ALA A 40 7.18 -3.55 17.44
CA ALA A 40 7.74 -4.56 18.31
C ALA A 40 8.83 -5.36 17.57
N HIS A 41 10.00 -5.51 18.19
CA HIS A 41 11.09 -6.36 17.69
C HIS A 41 11.51 -6.12 16.22
N GLY A 42 11.42 -4.88 15.74
CA GLY A 42 11.75 -4.53 14.34
C GLY A 42 10.63 -4.81 13.33
N TYR A 43 9.42 -5.09 13.80
CA TYR A 43 8.22 -5.27 13.00
C TYR A 43 7.15 -4.27 13.42
N LEU A 44 6.38 -3.82 12.44
CA LEU A 44 5.23 -2.94 12.66
C LEU A 44 3.96 -3.76 12.44
N GLU A 45 3.19 -3.95 13.51
CA GLU A 45 1.89 -4.62 13.50
C GLU A 45 0.80 -3.61 13.15
N PHE A 46 -0.10 -4.00 12.27
CA PHE A 46 -1.22 -3.18 11.80
C PHE A 46 -2.55 -3.84 12.13
N ASP A 47 -3.51 -3.00 12.53
CA ASP A 47 -4.94 -3.31 12.53
C ASP A 47 -5.65 -2.20 11.74
N VAL A 48 -6.18 -2.55 10.57
CA VAL A 48 -6.65 -1.58 9.58
C VAL A 48 -8.03 -1.92 9.06
N GLN A 49 -8.76 -0.88 8.66
CA GLN A 49 -9.90 -1.04 7.77
C GLN A 49 -9.41 -0.91 6.34
N THR A 50 -9.71 -1.91 5.50
CA THR A 50 -9.47 -1.86 4.06
C THR A 50 -10.79 -1.81 3.29
N ASN A 51 -10.71 -1.54 1.99
CA ASN A 51 -11.84 -1.67 1.07
C ASN A 51 -12.40 -3.11 0.96
N ARG A 52 -11.73 -4.12 1.55
CA ARG A 52 -12.17 -5.52 1.60
C ARG A 52 -12.65 -5.97 2.99
N GLY A 53 -12.57 -5.10 4.00
CA GLY A 53 -12.90 -5.43 5.38
C GLY A 53 -11.78 -5.07 6.35
N ARG A 54 -11.94 -5.45 7.61
CA ARG A 54 -10.90 -5.25 8.62
C ARG A 54 -9.83 -6.34 8.50
N GLU A 55 -8.57 -5.95 8.50
CA GLU A 55 -7.43 -6.87 8.35
C GLU A 55 -6.34 -6.53 9.37
N GLN A 56 -5.60 -7.56 9.78
CA GLN A 56 -4.41 -7.42 10.61
C GLN A 56 -3.22 -8.00 9.86
N PHE A 57 -2.10 -7.30 9.87
CA PHE A 57 -0.88 -7.74 9.20
C PHE A 57 0.36 -7.20 9.88
N THR A 58 1.51 -7.81 9.57
CA THR A 58 2.80 -7.43 10.14
C THR A 58 3.77 -7.14 9.01
N MET A 59 4.43 -5.99 9.05
CA MET A 59 5.51 -5.66 8.11
C MET A 59 6.85 -5.57 8.83
N ARG A 60 7.94 -5.85 8.12
CA ARG A 60 9.27 -5.50 8.61
C ARG A 60 9.38 -3.98 8.65
N TRP A 61 9.92 -3.42 9.73
CA TRP A 61 10.11 -1.98 9.86
C TRP A 61 11.34 -1.53 9.09
N SER A 62 11.17 -1.35 7.77
CA SER A 62 12.23 -0.86 6.88
C SER A 62 11.65 -0.13 5.67
N GLN A 63 12.47 0.75 5.08
CA GLN A 63 12.09 1.54 3.90
C GLN A 63 11.63 0.68 2.71
N SER A 64 12.27 -0.47 2.50
CA SER A 64 11.90 -1.40 1.41
C SER A 64 10.46 -1.94 1.51
N HIS A 65 9.89 -1.99 2.72
CA HIS A 65 8.53 -2.49 2.99
C HIS A 65 7.46 -1.39 3.02
N ALA A 66 7.85 -0.11 2.96
CA ALA A 66 6.92 1.00 2.81
C ALA A 66 7.50 2.00 1.80
N GLN A 67 7.03 1.95 0.56
CA GLN A 67 7.54 2.75 -0.55
C GLN A 67 6.56 3.86 -0.91
N ASP A 68 7.04 4.93 -1.52
CA ASP A 68 6.17 5.98 -2.06
C ASP A 68 5.25 5.41 -3.14
N PHE A 69 4.01 5.88 -3.13
CA PHE A 69 3.00 5.55 -4.13
C PHE A 69 2.32 6.83 -4.62
N GLY A 70 2.73 7.30 -5.80
CA GLY A 70 2.35 8.64 -6.26
C GLY A 70 3.00 9.73 -5.39
N GLU A 71 2.41 10.92 -5.36
CA GLU A 71 2.96 12.08 -4.63
C GLU A 71 2.72 12.01 -3.11
N GLN A 72 1.58 11.44 -2.69
CA GLN A 72 1.12 11.52 -1.29
C GLN A 72 0.76 10.15 -0.70
N GLY A 73 0.85 9.08 -1.48
CA GLY A 73 0.48 7.73 -1.06
C GLY A 73 1.67 6.90 -0.59
N LYS A 74 1.36 5.75 -0.01
CA LYS A 74 2.33 4.73 0.42
C LYS A 74 1.88 3.34 -0.01
N LEU A 75 2.82 2.57 -0.53
CA LEU A 75 2.68 1.14 -0.81
C LEU A 75 3.39 0.35 0.30
N ILE A 76 2.65 -0.49 1.01
CA ILE A 76 3.13 -1.27 2.14
C ILE A 76 3.13 -2.76 1.76
N SER A 77 4.20 -3.47 2.10
CA SER A 77 4.33 -4.91 1.92
C SER A 77 4.52 -5.60 3.28
N ASP A 78 3.64 -6.53 3.60
CA ASP A 78 3.77 -7.35 4.81
C ASP A 78 4.88 -8.42 4.67
N THR A 79 5.03 -9.29 5.67
CA THR A 79 6.04 -10.37 5.66
C THR A 79 5.75 -11.49 4.64
N GLU A 80 4.55 -11.54 4.07
CA GLU A 80 4.11 -12.52 3.07
C GLU A 80 3.99 -11.91 1.67
N ASP A 81 4.55 -10.71 1.45
CA ASP A 81 4.46 -9.93 0.21
C ASP A 81 3.01 -9.53 -0.19
N ASN A 82 2.05 -9.58 0.74
CA ASN A 82 0.76 -8.96 0.54
C ASN A 82 0.94 -7.45 0.47
N ARG A 83 0.29 -6.83 -0.52
CA ARG A 83 0.40 -5.39 -0.75
C ARG A 83 -0.83 -4.63 -0.29
N TYR A 84 -0.56 -3.58 0.45
CA TYR A 84 -1.52 -2.61 0.94
C TYR A 84 -1.18 -1.23 0.39
N VAL A 85 -2.19 -0.40 0.16
CA VAL A 85 -1.98 0.96 -0.33
C VAL A 85 -2.73 1.96 0.51
N ILE A 86 -2.06 3.01 0.93
CA ILE A 86 -2.68 4.27 1.36
C ILE A 86 -2.56 5.20 0.17
N SER A 87 -3.67 5.51 -0.51
CA SER A 87 -3.61 6.30 -1.75
C SER A 87 -3.14 7.73 -1.51
N ASP A 88 -3.47 8.28 -0.34
CA ASP A 88 -3.09 9.61 0.12
C ASP A 88 -3.07 9.59 1.65
N VAL A 89 -1.90 9.81 2.25
CA VAL A 89 -1.71 9.81 3.71
C VAL A 89 -2.41 10.99 4.37
N ASP A 90 -2.56 12.12 3.68
CA ASP A 90 -3.24 13.31 4.19
C ASP A 90 -4.77 13.13 4.28
N GLN A 91 -5.34 12.23 3.48
CA GLN A 91 -6.75 11.85 3.55
C GLN A 91 -7.10 10.88 4.69
N LEU A 92 -6.10 10.27 5.36
CA LEU A 92 -6.37 9.51 6.58
C LEU A 92 -6.93 10.44 7.66
N PRO A 93 -7.83 9.96 8.54
CA PRO A 93 -8.23 10.71 9.71
C PRO A 93 -7.01 11.19 10.50
N LYS A 94 -7.07 12.41 11.04
CA LYS A 94 -5.97 13.02 11.79
C LYS A 94 -5.26 12.09 12.79
N PRO A 95 -5.95 11.32 13.67
CA PRO A 95 -5.28 10.41 14.59
C PRO A 95 -4.54 9.28 13.86
N ASP A 96 -5.10 8.76 12.77
CA ASP A 96 -4.54 7.66 12.00
C ASP A 96 -3.31 8.13 11.22
N ARG A 97 -3.38 9.32 10.61
CA ARG A 97 -2.26 9.98 9.95
C ARG A 97 -1.10 10.23 10.90
N GLN A 98 -1.39 10.68 12.13
CA GLN A 98 -0.36 10.92 13.13
C GLN A 98 0.35 9.63 13.55
N LYS A 99 -0.41 8.56 13.84
CA LYS A 99 0.17 7.24 14.12
C LYS A 99 1.06 6.78 12.98
N PHE A 100 0.57 6.90 11.74
CA PHE A 100 1.29 6.48 10.54
C PHE A 100 2.64 7.20 10.43
N ARG A 101 2.64 8.54 10.46
CA ARG A 101 3.84 9.38 10.35
C ARG A 101 4.84 9.21 11.50
N GLN A 102 4.41 8.75 12.67
CA GLN A 102 5.32 8.44 13.78
C GLN A 102 6.21 7.22 13.50
N HIS A 103 5.74 6.28 12.70
CA HIS A 103 6.44 5.01 12.45
C HIS A 103 6.97 4.91 11.02
N VAL A 104 6.35 5.61 10.06
CA VAL A 104 6.73 5.63 8.65
C VAL A 104 6.96 7.08 8.23
N TYR A 105 8.22 7.49 8.17
CA TYR A 105 8.64 8.90 7.96
C TYR A 105 9.50 9.11 6.71
N TRP A 106 9.82 8.04 6.00
CA TRP A 106 10.49 8.08 4.70
C TRP A 106 9.48 8.15 3.56
#